data_AF-A0A1I7KRG6-F1
#
_entry.id   AF-A0A1I7KRG6-F1
#
_cell.length_a   1.000
_cell.length_b   1.000
_cell.length_c   1.000
_cell.angle_alpha   90.00
_cell.angle_beta   90.00
_cell.angle_gamma   90.00
#
_symmetry.space_group_name_H-M   'P 1'
#
loop_
_entity.id
_entity.type
_entity.pdbx_description
1 polymer ?
#
loop_
_entity_poly.entity_id
_entity_poly.type
_entity_poly.pdbx_seq_one_letter_code
_entity_poly.pdbx_strand_id
1 'polypeptide(L)' 'MTASTVASASPRMPTYTPTNEENRAFAMLQALSDATMARLYLSKGNLPAARRKAVQLLKALQVLEVTQ' A
#
# COMPACT_ATOMS: atom_id res chain seq x y z
N MET A 1 -18.67 28.33 -40.75
CA MET A 1 -17.57 27.39 -40.42
C MET A 1 -17.94 26.70 -39.11
N THR A 2 -18.50 25.50 -39.18
CA THR A 2 -18.91 24.71 -38.02
C THR A 2 -17.72 23.89 -37.52
N ALA A 3 -17.11 24.31 -36.41
CA ALA A 3 -16.02 23.58 -35.78
C ALA A 3 -16.60 22.43 -34.93
N SER A 4 -16.44 21.19 -35.40
CA SER A 4 -16.76 20.00 -34.61
C SER A 4 -15.77 19.90 -33.46
N THR A 5 -16.25 20.11 -32.23
CA THR A 5 -15.47 19.83 -31.01
C THR A 5 -15.16 18.34 -30.96
N VAL A 6 -13.90 17.99 -31.18
CA VAL A 6 -13.39 16.61 -31.10
C VAL A 6 -13.51 16.15 -29.65
N ALA A 7 -14.40 15.21 -29.38
CA ALA A 7 -14.45 14.50 -28.12
C ALA A 7 -13.18 13.67 -27.97
N SER A 8 -12.24 14.12 -27.14
CA SER A 8 -11.19 13.26 -26.62
C SER A 8 -11.83 12.26 -25.66
N ALA A 9 -12.35 11.17 -26.20
CA ALA A 9 -12.71 9.99 -25.43
C ALA A 9 -11.41 9.26 -25.10
N SER A 10 -10.70 9.74 -24.08
CA SER A 10 -9.73 8.90 -23.38
C SER A 10 -10.52 7.71 -22.84
N PRO A 11 -10.21 6.45 -23.21
CA PRO A 11 -10.87 5.31 -22.60
C PRO A 11 -10.64 5.45 -21.10
N ARG A 12 -11.73 5.68 -20.35
CA ARG A 12 -11.69 5.69 -18.90
C ARG A 12 -11.15 4.33 -18.53
N MET A 13 -9.91 4.30 -18.03
CA MET A 13 -9.34 3.11 -17.40
C MET A 13 -10.43 2.53 -16.51
N PRO A 14 -10.70 1.21 -16.57
CA PRO A 14 -11.63 0.62 -15.62
C PRO A 14 -11.16 1.07 -14.24
N THR A 15 -12.04 1.73 -13.48
CA THR A 15 -11.75 2.07 -12.09
C THR A 15 -11.44 0.74 -11.42
N TYR A 16 -10.15 0.45 -11.26
CA TYR A 16 -9.70 -0.75 -10.59
C TYR A 16 -10.12 -0.56 -9.15
N THR A 17 -11.26 -1.17 -8.81
CA THR A 17 -11.74 -1.30 -7.46
C THR A 17 -11.01 -2.52 -6.90
N PRO A 18 -9.91 -2.35 -6.15
CA PRO A 18 -9.23 -3.49 -5.57
C PRO A 18 -10.24 -4.25 -4.73
N THR A 19 -10.37 -5.53 -5.04
CA THR A 19 -11.18 -6.44 -4.25
C THR A 19 -10.62 -6.52 -2.84
N ASN A 20 -11.47 -6.87 -1.87
CA ASN A 20 -11.03 -6.97 -0.46
C ASN A 20 -9.83 -7.92 -0.30
N GLU A 21 -9.73 -8.96 -1.13
CA GLU A 21 -8.59 -9.90 -1.12
C GLU A 21 -7.30 -9.26 -1.63
N GLU A 22 -7.36 -8.40 -2.66
CA GLU A 22 -6.19 -7.68 -3.18
C GLU A 22 -5.67 -6.66 -2.17
N ASN A 23 -6.56 -5.95 -1.48
CA ASN A 23 -6.18 -5.04 -0.39
C ASN A 23 -5.52 -5.81 0.77
N ARG A 24 -6.02 -7.01 1.08
CA ARG A 24 -5.45 -7.89 2.10
C ARG A 24 -4.07 -8.39 1.71
N ALA A 25 -3.90 -8.87 0.48
CA ALA A 25 -2.60 -9.31 -0.05
C ALA A 25 -1.57 -8.16 -0.04
N PHE A 26 -2.00 -6.95 -0.40
CA PHE A 26 -1.16 -5.76 -0.36
C PHE A 26 -0.75 -5.38 1.07
N ALA A 27 -1.68 -5.42 2.02
CA ALA A 27 -1.39 -5.17 3.43
C ALA A 27 -0.37 -6.18 4.00
N MET A 28 -0.47 -7.46 3.63
CA MET A 28 0.51 -8.49 4.00
C MET A 28 1.89 -8.22 3.40
N LEU A 29 1.95 -7.87 2.11
CA LEU A 29 3.21 -7.55 1.44
C LEU A 29 3.90 -6.33 2.06
N GLN A 30 3.11 -5.32 2.42
CA GLN A 30 3.59 -4.11 3.10
C GLN A 30 4.13 -4.47 4.49
N ALA A 31 3.41 -5.29 5.26
CA ALA A 31 3.86 -5.76 6.57
C ALA A 31 5.19 -6.54 6.48
N LEU A 32 5.32 -7.48 5.54
CA LEU A 32 6.58 -8.22 5.32
C LEU A 32 7.76 -7.31 4.95
N SER A 33 7.49 -6.31 4.11
CA SER A 33 8.50 -5.32 3.70
C SER A 33 8.96 -4.47 4.89
N ASP A 34 8.03 -4.02 5.73
CA ASP A 34 8.34 -3.26 6.94
C ASP A 34 9.06 -4.11 7.99
N ALA A 35 8.74 -5.41 8.13
CA ALA A 35 9.46 -6.35 8.99
C ALA A 35 10.93 -6.52 8.55
N THR A 36 11.15 -6.66 7.25
CA THR A 36 12.49 -6.81 6.66
C THR A 36 13.32 -5.55 6.88
N MET A 37 12.73 -4.37 6.66
CA MET A 37 13.37 -3.08 6.93
C MET A 37 13.63 -2.85 8.41
N ALA A 38 12.73 -3.25 9.30
CA ALA A 38 12.96 -3.18 10.75
C ALA A 38 14.19 -4.01 11.16
N ARG A 39 14.31 -5.24 10.63
CA ARG A 39 15.51 -6.09 10.85
C ARG A 39 16.78 -5.44 10.33
N LEU A 40 16.75 -4.85 9.15
CA LEU A 40 17.90 -4.13 8.58
C LEU A 40 18.30 -2.92 9.43
N TYR A 41 17.34 -2.15 9.93
CA TYR A 41 17.64 -1.02 10.80
C TYR A 41 18.19 -1.46 12.16
N LEU A 42 17.72 -2.59 12.71
CA LEU A 42 18.31 -3.19 13.91
C LEU A 42 19.75 -3.64 13.67
N SER A 43 20.04 -4.33 12.57
CA SER A 43 21.39 -4.79 12.26
C SER A 43 22.37 -3.63 12.03
N LYS A 44 21.87 -2.49 11.56
CA LYS A 44 22.65 -1.23 11.39
C LYS A 44 22.72 -0.37 12.67
N GLY A 45 22.12 -0.80 13.78
CA GLY A 45 22.11 -0.04 15.04
C GLY A 45 21.16 1.17 15.08
N ASN A 46 20.30 1.35 14.06
CA ASN A 46 19.32 2.42 14.00
C ASN A 46 18.00 2.03 14.68
N LEU A 47 18.03 2.00 16.01
CA LEU A 47 16.89 1.65 16.86
C LEU A 47 15.64 2.54 16.65
N PRO A 48 15.76 3.87 16.45
CA PRO A 48 14.59 4.72 16.19
C PRO A 48 13.87 4.37 14.88
N ALA A 49 14.60 4.11 13.80
CA ALA A 49 14.01 3.73 12.52
C ALA A 49 13.37 2.34 12.58
N ALA A 50 14.03 1.39 13.24
CA ALA A 50 13.47 0.05 13.48
C ALA A 50 12.15 0.12 14.26
N ARG A 51 12.08 0.96 15.30
CA ARG A 51 10.85 1.14 16.10
C ARG A 51 9.72 1.73 15.27
N ARG A 52 10.00 2.72 14.41
CA ARG A 52 8.99 3.29 13.49
C ARG A 52 8.43 2.23 12.54
N LYS A 53 9.30 1.40 11.97
CA LYS A 53 8.91 0.29 11.08
C LYS A 53 8.07 -0.77 11.80
N ALA A 54 8.44 -1.14 13.03
CA ALA A 54 7.66 -2.05 13.84
C ALA A 54 6.25 -1.51 14.16
N VAL A 55 6.12 -0.21 14.43
CA VAL A 55 4.79 0.42 14.63
C VAL A 55 3.97 0.45 13.35
N GLN A 56 4.60 0.69 12.18
CA GLN A 56 3.92 0.61 10.89
C GLN A 56 3.40 -0.80 10.61
N LEU A 57 4.21 -1.82 10.92
CA LEU A 57 3.81 -3.22 10.83
C LEU A 57 2.62 -3.54 11.75
N LEU A 58 2.66 -3.13 13.02
CA LEU A 58 1.55 -3.33 13.96
C LEU A 58 0.24 -2.70 13.45
N LYS A 59 0.31 -1.49 12.88
CA LYS A 59 -0.85 -0.83 12.28
C LYS A 59 -1.37 -1.56 11.04
N ALA A 60 -0.48 -2.04 10.16
CA ALA A 60 -0.87 -2.79 8.98
C ALA A 60 -1.57 -4.11 9.35
N LEU A 61 -1.08 -4.80 10.39
CA LEU A 61 -1.71 -6.01 10.91
C LEU A 61 -3.05 -5.72 11.57
N GLN A 62 -3.15 -4.64 12.35
CA GLN A 62 -4.43 -4.23 12.97
C GLN A 62 -5.50 -3.93 11.92
N VAL A 63 -5.14 -3.25 10.83
CA VAL A 63 -6.08 -3.04 9.70
C VAL A 63 -6.54 -4.37 9.13
N LEU A 64 -5.64 -5.35 9.02
CA LEU A 64 -5.96 -6.67 8.52
C LEU A 64 -6.91 -7.45 9.45
N GLU A 65 -6.73 -7.34 10.78
CA GLU A 65 -7.61 -7.96 11.79
C GLU A 65 -9.01 -7.33 11.82
N VAL A 66 -9.12 -6.00 11.68
CA VAL A 66 -10.42 -5.29 11.68
C VAL A 66 -11.22 -5.53 10.39
N THR A 67 -10.57 -5.97 9.32
CA THR A 67 -11.21 -6.26 8.03
C THR A 67 -11.67 -7.73 7.91
N GLN A 68 -11.49 -8.56 8.96
CA GLN A 68 -12.07 -9.91 9.04
C GLN A 68 -13.48 -9.89 9.65
#